data_AF-A0A438GVB8-F1
#
_entry.id   AF-A0A438GVB8-F1
#
_cell.length_a   1.000
_cell.length_b   1.000
_cell.length_c   1.000
_cell.angle_alpha   90.00
_cell.angle_beta   90.00
_cell.angle_gamma   90.00
#
_symmetry.space_group_name_H-M   'P 1'
#
loop_
_entity.id
_entity.type
_entity.pdbx_description
1 polymer ?
#
loop_
_entity_poly.entity_id
_entity_poly.type
_entity_poly.pdbx_seq_one_letter_code
_entity_poly.pdbx_strand_id
1 'polypeptide(L)'
;MVSSAGSLQRYTWIETRQVWNLYWFAPKDQCDDYRECGPYGICDTNSSPVCKCPRGFEPKNPQAWNLRDGSDGCSRKTEFDCNNGDGFLALKRMKLPETGSSFVDKSMSLKDCEMTCRKNCSCTGYANPEITSDKVASFGPPISWI
;
A
#
# COMPACT_ATOMS: atom_id res chain seq x y z
N MET A 1 -11.81 15.80 -15.10
CA MET A 1 -11.24 17.16 -15.06
C MET A 1 -10.38 17.30 -13.81
N VAL A 2 -9.32 18.09 -13.83
CA VAL A 2 -8.57 18.44 -12.62
C VAL A 2 -9.06 19.81 -12.17
N SER A 3 -9.44 19.93 -10.89
CA SER A 3 -9.88 21.20 -10.29
C SER A 3 -8.69 22.15 -10.05
N SER A 4 -8.96 23.43 -9.80
CA SER A 4 -7.92 24.41 -9.42
C SER A 4 -7.19 24.05 -8.13
N ALA A 5 -7.79 23.23 -7.26
CA ALA A 5 -7.18 22.70 -6.05
C ALA A 5 -6.28 21.47 -6.28
N GLY A 6 -6.13 21.00 -7.54
CA GLY A 6 -5.30 19.84 -7.88
C GLY A 6 -5.99 18.49 -7.76
N SER A 7 -7.26 18.44 -7.32
CA SER A 7 -8.01 17.17 -7.24
C SER A 7 -8.54 16.74 -8.61
N LEU A 8 -8.34 15.47 -8.94
CA LEU A 8 -8.97 14.82 -10.10
C LEU A 8 -10.44 14.57 -9.78
N GLN A 9 -11.34 15.00 -10.67
CA GLN A 9 -12.78 14.91 -10.50
C GLN A 9 -13.45 14.30 -11.73
N ARG A 10 -14.38 13.37 -11.51
CA ARG A 10 -15.28 12.83 -12.52
C ARG A 10 -16.70 13.28 -12.25
N TYR A 11 -17.27 14.05 -13.17
CA TYR A 11 -18.67 14.40 -13.15
C TYR A 11 -19.47 13.47 -14.06
N THR A 12 -20.73 13.24 -13.73
CA THR A 12 -21.68 12.49 -14.57
C THR A 12 -22.99 13.26 -14.60
N TRP A 13 -23.53 13.44 -15.80
CA TRP A 13 -24.80 14.12 -16.01
C TRP A 13 -25.95 13.23 -15.56
N ILE A 14 -26.83 13.74 -14.70
CA ILE A 14 -28.04 13.05 -14.27
C ILE A 14 -29.24 13.72 -14.95
N GLU A 15 -29.76 13.08 -16.00
CA GLU A 15 -30.87 13.62 -16.80
C GLU A 15 -32.13 13.90 -15.96
N THR A 16 -32.49 13.02 -15.03
CA THR A 16 -33.72 13.20 -14.24
C THR A 16 -33.73 14.44 -13.35
N ARG A 17 -32.55 14.95 -13.00
CA ARG A 17 -32.36 16.12 -12.15
C ARG A 17 -31.77 17.31 -12.90
N GLN A 18 -31.33 17.12 -14.15
CA GLN A 18 -30.62 18.11 -14.95
C GLN A 18 -29.41 18.72 -14.19
N VAL A 19 -28.64 17.87 -13.51
CA VAL A 19 -27.44 18.29 -12.75
C VAL A 19 -26.21 17.46 -13.10
N TRP A 20 -25.05 18.12 -13.08
CA TRP A 20 -23.76 17.46 -13.05
C TRP A 20 -23.48 16.96 -11.64
N ASN A 21 -23.45 15.65 -11.44
CA ASN A 21 -23.12 15.02 -10.18
C ASN A 21 -21.63 14.68 -10.12
N LEU A 22 -20.94 15.10 -9.07
CA LEU A 22 -19.58 14.64 -8.78
C LEU A 22 -19.64 13.16 -8.40
N TYR A 23 -19.24 12.28 -9.32
CA TYR A 23 -19.36 10.83 -9.15
C TYR A 23 -18.20 10.25 -8.32
N TRP A 24 -16.96 10.69 -8.59
CA TRP A 24 -15.81 10.44 -7.71
C TRP A 24 -14.73 11.50 -7.90
N PHE A 25 -13.83 11.57 -6.93
CA PHE A 25 -12.64 12.41 -6.98
C PHE A 25 -11.44 11.73 -6.31
N ALA A 26 -10.24 12.22 -6.59
CA ALA A 26 -8.99 11.78 -5.96
C ALA A 26 -8.05 12.99 -5.74
N PRO A 27 -7.28 13.04 -4.64
CA PRO A 27 -7.28 12.12 -3.49
C PRO A 27 -8.61 12.18 -2.72
N LYS A 28 -9.03 11.07 -2.10
CA LYS A 28 -10.32 10.98 -1.39
C LYS A 28 -10.19 11.22 0.10
N ASP A 29 -9.07 10.80 0.68
CA ASP A 29 -8.77 10.91 2.10
C ASP A 29 -7.26 11.08 2.31
N GLN A 30 -6.85 11.32 3.56
CA GLN A 30 -5.44 11.57 3.90
C GLN A 30 -4.50 10.41 3.52
N CYS A 31 -4.98 9.17 3.40
CA CYS A 31 -4.14 8.05 2.98
C CYS A 31 -3.87 8.00 1.47
N ASP A 32 -4.62 8.77 0.68
CA ASP A 32 -4.31 8.98 -0.74
C ASP A 32 -3.20 10.02 -0.95
N ASP A 33 -2.88 10.83 0.08
CA ASP A 33 -1.77 11.77 0.02
C ASP A 33 -0.44 11.04 -0.07
N TYR A 34 0.47 11.60 -0.87
CA TYR A 34 1.73 10.95 -1.16
C TYR A 34 2.60 10.85 0.09
N ARG A 35 2.89 9.62 0.52
CA ARG A 35 3.70 9.30 1.70
C ARG A 35 3.15 9.85 3.03
N GLU A 36 1.83 9.86 3.19
CA GLU A 36 1.19 10.15 4.49
C GLU A 36 1.80 9.31 5.63
N CYS A 37 2.07 8.03 5.37
CA CYS A 37 2.92 7.20 6.21
C CYS A 37 4.26 6.93 5.51
N GLY A 38 5.34 7.03 6.27
CA GLY A 38 6.70 6.78 5.80
C GLY A 38 6.95 5.33 5.37
N PRO A 39 8.19 5.00 4.96
CA PRO A 39 8.56 3.66 4.49
C PRO A 39 8.14 2.55 5.46
N TYR A 40 7.57 1.45 4.94
CA TYR A 40 6.99 0.34 5.71
C TYR A 40 5.85 0.71 6.67
N GLY A 41 5.37 1.96 6.65
CA GLY A 41 4.16 2.39 7.35
C GLY A 41 2.90 2.04 6.53
N ILE A 42 1.86 1.60 7.22
CA ILE A 42 0.53 1.35 6.64
C ILE A 42 -0.38 2.49 7.04
N CYS A 43 -1.00 3.15 6.05
CA CYS A 43 -2.04 4.14 6.28
C CYS A 43 -3.41 3.48 6.32
N ASP A 44 -4.17 3.72 7.38
CA ASP A 44 -5.53 3.22 7.55
C ASP A 44 -6.42 4.31 8.16
N THR A 45 -7.33 4.85 7.34
CA THR A 45 -8.25 5.92 7.74
C THR A 45 -9.20 5.54 8.86
N ASN A 46 -9.37 4.25 9.17
CA ASN A 46 -10.19 3.79 10.29
C ASN A 46 -9.38 3.62 11.59
N SER A 47 -8.06 3.78 11.54
CA SER A 47 -7.17 3.64 12.70
C SER A 47 -6.85 4.99 13.34
N SER A 48 -6.56 4.98 14.65
CA SER A 48 -6.03 6.14 15.37
C SER A 48 -4.85 5.70 16.24
N PRO A 49 -3.60 6.11 15.93
CA PRO A 49 -3.18 6.98 14.82
C PRO A 49 -3.39 6.35 13.43
N VAL A 50 -3.42 7.18 12.36
CA VAL A 50 -3.70 6.73 10.99
C VAL A 50 -2.60 5.81 10.46
N CYS A 51 -1.35 6.07 10.85
CA CYS A 51 -0.20 5.28 10.49
C CYS A 51 0.04 4.18 11.52
N LYS A 52 0.25 2.95 11.03
CA LYS A 52 0.60 1.79 11.84
C LYS A 52 1.79 1.04 11.23
N CYS A 53 2.65 0.50 12.09
CA CYS A 53 3.67 -0.44 11.64
C CYS A 53 3.05 -1.84 11.53
N PRO A 54 3.35 -2.60 10.45
CA PRO A 54 2.96 -4.00 10.36
C PRO A 54 3.63 -4.83 11.45
N ARG A 55 3.11 -6.05 11.67
CA ARG A 55 3.70 -6.99 12.61
C ARG A 55 5.15 -7.27 12.23
N GLY A 56 6.06 -7.24 13.22
CA GLY A 56 7.50 -7.41 12.99
C GLY A 56 8.26 -6.09 12.77
N PHE A 57 7.54 -4.97 12.70
CA PHE A 57 8.11 -3.63 12.53
C PHE A 57 7.80 -2.74 13.74
N GLU A 58 8.60 -1.69 13.91
CA GLU A 58 8.46 -0.65 14.91
C GLU A 58 8.76 0.74 14.33
N PRO A 59 8.25 1.81 14.96
CA PRO A 59 8.53 3.17 14.50
C PRO A 59 10.03 3.46 14.55
N LYS A 60 10.59 4.02 13.46
CA LYS A 60 12.00 4.44 13.46
C LYS A 60 12.27 5.56 14.47
N ASN A 61 11.28 6.42 14.67
CA ASN A 61 11.32 7.54 15.60
C ASN A 61 10.11 7.49 16.54
N PRO A 62 10.24 6.82 17.70
CA PRO A 62 9.14 6.69 18.65
C PRO A 62 8.62 8.05 19.17
N GLN A 63 9.46 9.07 19.26
CA GLN A 63 9.06 10.40 19.75
C GLN A 63 8.13 11.09 18.75
N ALA A 64 8.51 11.14 17.47
CA ALA A 64 7.66 11.65 16.40
C ALA A 64 6.36 10.82 16.27
N TRP A 65 6.48 9.50 16.35
CA TRP A 65 5.33 8.60 16.26
C TRP A 65 4.29 8.84 17.36
N ASN A 66 4.74 9.09 18.59
CA ASN A 66 3.87 9.45 19.72
C ASN A 66 3.17 10.80 19.53
N LEU A 67 3.77 11.70 18.74
CA LEU A 67 3.16 12.96 18.29
C LEU A 67 2.29 12.82 17.04
N ARG A 68 2.04 11.57 16.59
CA ARG A 68 1.29 11.21 15.38
C ARG A 68 1.99 11.62 14.08
N ASP A 69 3.29 11.85 14.12
CA ASP A 69 4.12 12.02 12.94
C ASP A 69 4.66 10.66 12.48
N GLY A 70 4.06 10.14 11.41
CA GLY A 70 4.43 8.86 10.81
C GLY A 70 5.44 8.97 9.66
N SER A 71 6.00 10.16 9.39
CA SER A 71 6.81 10.44 8.20
C SER A 71 8.10 9.62 8.12
N ASP A 72 8.72 9.31 9.27
CA ASP A 72 9.92 8.47 9.35
C ASP A 72 9.62 6.98 9.02
N GLY A 73 8.36 6.58 9.13
CA GLY A 73 7.90 5.21 8.89
C GLY A 73 8.41 4.21 9.93
N CYS A 74 8.56 2.98 9.48
CA CYS A 74 8.86 1.83 10.33
C CYS A 74 10.16 1.13 9.91
N SER A 75 10.84 0.51 10.88
CA SER A 75 11.96 -0.40 10.69
C SER A 75 11.61 -1.78 11.23
N ARG A 76 12.29 -2.81 10.74
CA ARG A 76 12.16 -4.16 11.30
C ARG A 76 12.66 -4.19 12.73
N LYS A 77 12.03 -5.02 13.56
CA LYS A 77 12.48 -5.31 14.93
C LYS A 77 13.68 -6.24 14.99
N THR A 78 13.79 -7.13 14.00
CA THR A 78 14.85 -8.12 13.89
C THR A 78 15.67 -7.87 12.64
N GLU A 79 16.98 -8.13 12.72
CA GLU A 79 17.83 -8.12 11.53
C GLU A 79 17.33 -9.19 10.54
N PHE A 80 17.40 -8.85 9.25
CA PHE A 80 16.95 -9.72 8.17
C PHE A 80 17.99 -10.81 7.90
N ASP A 81 17.60 -12.07 8.05
CA ASP A 81 18.42 -13.21 7.66
C ASP A 81 17.89 -13.80 6.35
N CYS A 82 18.44 -13.31 5.24
CA CYS A 82 18.12 -13.77 3.89
C CYS A 82 18.31 -15.29 3.72
N ASN A 83 19.24 -15.90 4.46
CA ASN A 83 19.62 -17.30 4.27
C ASN A 83 18.82 -18.28 5.14
N ASN A 84 18.32 -17.85 6.30
CA ASN A 84 17.57 -18.71 7.22
C ASN A 84 16.04 -18.65 7.06
N GLY A 85 15.54 -18.09 5.96
CA GLY A 85 14.16 -18.27 5.55
C GLY A 85 13.14 -17.42 6.31
N ASP A 86 13.49 -16.16 6.57
CA ASP A 86 12.53 -15.15 7.02
C ASP A 86 11.25 -15.21 6.16
N GLY A 87 10.13 -15.37 6.85
CA GLY A 87 8.82 -15.52 6.22
C GLY A 87 8.25 -14.18 5.78
N PHE A 88 7.30 -14.22 4.85
CA PHE A 88 6.56 -13.03 4.47
C PHE A 88 5.27 -12.89 5.27
N LEU A 89 4.98 -11.66 5.70
CA LEU A 89 3.69 -11.25 6.22
C LEU A 89 2.72 -10.93 5.07
N ALA A 90 1.68 -11.74 4.93
CA ALA A 90 0.60 -11.49 3.98
C ALA A 90 -0.33 -10.36 4.48
N LEU A 91 -0.24 -9.19 3.85
CA LEU A 91 -1.12 -8.05 4.03
C LEU A 91 -2.28 -8.11 3.04
N LYS A 92 -3.49 -7.80 3.52
CA LYS A 92 -4.72 -7.84 2.71
C LYS A 92 -5.26 -6.44 2.54
N ARG A 93 -5.98 -6.19 1.44
CA ARG A 93 -6.68 -4.92 1.17
C ARG A 93 -5.73 -3.72 1.10
N MET A 94 -4.58 -3.92 0.47
CA MET A 94 -3.51 -2.93 0.40
C MET A 94 -3.42 -2.32 -0.99
N LYS A 95 -3.31 -1.00 -1.07
CA LYS A 95 -2.77 -0.35 -2.28
C LYS A 95 -1.31 -0.78 -2.45
N LEU A 96 -0.94 -1.19 -3.67
CA LEU A 96 0.45 -1.56 -3.96
C LEU A 96 1.37 -0.36 -3.70
N PRO A 97 2.57 -0.60 -3.12
CA PRO A 97 3.55 0.45 -2.93
C PRO A 97 4.03 0.99 -4.28
N GLU A 98 4.80 2.08 -4.23
CA GLU A 98 5.44 2.66 -5.41
C GLU A 98 6.26 1.61 -6.16
N THR A 99 5.99 1.45 -7.45
CA THR A 99 6.55 0.36 -8.28
C THR A 99 7.83 0.74 -9.02
N GLY A 100 8.48 1.85 -8.66
CA GLY A 100 9.67 2.37 -9.38
C GLY A 100 10.86 1.41 -9.37
N SER A 101 10.96 0.55 -8.36
CA SER A 101 12.00 -0.48 -8.22
C SER A 101 11.46 -1.91 -8.32
N SER A 102 10.27 -2.09 -8.88
CA SER A 102 9.61 -3.40 -8.98
C SER A 102 9.95 -4.11 -10.29
N PHE A 103 10.16 -5.42 -10.22
CA PHE A 103 10.23 -6.31 -11.38
C PHE A 103 8.89 -7.02 -11.57
N VAL A 104 8.43 -7.14 -12.82
CA VAL A 104 7.14 -7.74 -13.15
C VAL A 104 7.31 -8.83 -14.20
N ASP A 105 6.86 -10.04 -13.88
CA ASP A 105 6.75 -11.16 -14.81
C ASP A 105 5.35 -11.77 -14.70
N LYS A 106 4.57 -11.68 -15.78
CA LYS A 106 3.18 -12.18 -15.84
C LYS A 106 3.08 -13.68 -16.08
N SER A 107 4.16 -14.33 -16.51
CA SER A 107 4.20 -15.76 -16.78
C SER A 107 4.41 -16.58 -15.51
N MET A 108 4.94 -15.94 -14.45
CA MET A 108 5.23 -16.57 -13.18
C MET A 108 3.97 -16.78 -12.32
N SER A 109 3.91 -17.93 -11.63
CA SER A 109 2.92 -18.12 -10.57
C SER A 109 3.29 -17.30 -9.33
N LEU A 110 2.32 -17.04 -8.45
CA LEU A 110 2.57 -16.35 -7.18
C LEU A 110 3.61 -17.10 -6.31
N LYS A 111 3.62 -18.44 -6.39
CA LYS A 111 4.58 -19.29 -5.67
C LYS A 111 5.99 -19.16 -6.25
N ASP A 112 6.11 -19.07 -7.58
CA ASP A 112 7.41 -18.82 -8.21
C ASP A 112 7.92 -17.42 -7.89
N CYS A 113 7.02 -16.42 -7.85
CA CYS A 113 7.35 -15.06 -7.45
C CYS A 113 7.90 -15.00 -6.01
N GLU A 114 7.26 -15.73 -5.09
CA GLU A 114 7.76 -15.89 -3.72
C GLU A 114 9.17 -16.51 -3.69
N MET A 115 9.37 -17.63 -4.40
CA MET A 115 10.68 -18.30 -4.44
C MET A 115 11.78 -17.42 -5.03
N THR A 116 11.47 -16.66 -6.08
CA THR A 116 12.40 -15.71 -6.69
C THR A 116 12.71 -14.56 -5.75
N CYS A 117 11.71 -14.02 -5.05
CA CYS A 117 11.92 -12.98 -4.05
C CYS A 117 12.81 -13.47 -2.91
N ARG A 118 12.58 -14.69 -2.38
CA ARG A 118 13.42 -15.29 -1.32
C ARG A 118 14.89 -15.42 -1.72
N LYS A 119 15.17 -15.71 -3.00
CA LYS A 119 16.55 -15.84 -3.50
C LYS A 119 17.26 -14.50 -3.70
N ASN A 120 16.52 -13.39 -3.67
CA ASN A 120 17.05 -12.05 -3.85
C ASN A 120 16.98 -11.30 -2.51
N CYS A 121 18.11 -11.15 -1.82
CA CYS A 121 18.16 -10.49 -0.51
C CYS A 121 17.77 -9.00 -0.54
N SER A 122 17.69 -8.38 -1.71
CA SER A 122 17.18 -7.02 -1.87
C SER A 122 15.66 -6.97 -2.07
N CYS A 123 15.00 -8.12 -2.29
CA CYS A 123 13.56 -8.21 -2.42
C CYS A 123 12.91 -8.01 -1.05
N THR A 124 11.97 -7.08 -0.95
CA THR A 124 11.28 -6.74 0.30
C THR A 124 9.83 -7.21 0.31
N GLY A 125 9.32 -7.69 -0.82
CA GLY A 125 7.99 -8.24 -0.94
C GLY A 125 7.61 -8.62 -2.36
N TYR A 126 6.49 -9.33 -2.48
CA TYR A 126 5.92 -9.76 -3.75
C TYR A 126 4.39 -9.66 -3.71
N ALA A 127 3.79 -9.54 -4.89
CA ALA A 127 2.34 -9.52 -5.08
C ALA A 127 2.00 -9.95 -6.50
N ASN A 128 0.76 -10.36 -6.74
CA ASN A 128 0.29 -10.57 -8.10
C ASN A 128 0.23 -9.22 -8.86
N PRO A 129 0.55 -9.19 -10.16
CA PRO A 129 0.38 -8.00 -10.97
C PRO A 129 -1.10 -7.73 -11.31
N GLU A 130 -1.96 -8.75 -11.20
CA GLU A 130 -3.37 -8.69 -11.54
C GLU A 130 -4.23 -9.23 -10.40
N ILE A 131 -5.40 -8.61 -10.19
CA ILE A 131 -6.35 -9.05 -9.17
C ILE A 131 -7.25 -10.12 -9.82
N THR A 132 -7.08 -11.39 -9.46
CA THR A 132 -8.06 -12.44 -9.81
C THR A 132 -9.31 -12.28 -8.96
N SER A 133 -10.47 -12.32 -9.62
CA SER A 133 -11.77 -11.82 -9.19
C SER A 133 -12.49 -12.62 -8.09
N ASP A 134 -11.76 -13.22 -7.14
CA ASP A 134 -12.43 -13.97 -6.07
C ASP A 134 -12.83 -13.10 -4.86
N LYS A 135 -12.39 -11.84 -4.78
CA LYS A 135 -12.85 -10.87 -3.77
C LYS A 135 -12.87 -9.44 -4.30
N VAL A 136 -13.90 -9.12 -5.09
CA VAL A 136 -14.27 -7.74 -5.45
C VAL A 136 -14.84 -7.04 -4.23
N ALA A 137 -13.97 -6.48 -3.40
CA ALA A 137 -14.24 -5.36 -2.47
C ALA A 137 -13.02 -5.15 -1.58
N SER A 138 -11.92 -4.63 -2.15
CA SER A 138 -10.84 -3.88 -1.48
C SER A 138 -9.64 -3.82 -2.41
N PHE A 139 -9.07 -2.63 -2.56
CA PHE A 139 -7.96 -2.35 -3.46
C PHE A 139 -6.76 -3.29 -3.22
N GLY A 140 -6.28 -3.89 -4.32
CA GLY A 140 -4.98 -4.55 -4.47
C GLY A 140 -4.89 -6.04 -4.11
N PRO A 141 -4.03 -6.80 -4.82
CA PRO A 141 -3.72 -8.18 -4.45
C PRO A 141 -3.06 -8.24 -3.07
N PRO A 142 -3.12 -9.39 -2.37
CA PRO A 142 -2.40 -9.53 -1.11
C PRO A 142 -0.92 -9.24 -1.35
N ILE A 143 -0.38 -8.34 -0.54
CA ILE A 143 1.03 -7.97 -0.59
C ILE A 143 1.72 -8.74 0.50
N SER A 144 2.71 -9.53 0.13
CA SER A 144 3.57 -10.22 1.07
C SER A 144 4.80 -9.36 1.29
N TRP A 145 4.92 -8.70 2.44
CA TRP A 145 6.16 -8.04 2.85
C TRP A 145 7.01 -8.99 3.68
N ILE A 146 8.33 -8.96 3.50
CA ILE A 146 9.24 -9.55 4.50
C ILE A 146 9.12 -8.73 5.78
#